data_AF-A0A9D8RUJ6-F1
#
_entry.id   AF-A0A9D8RUJ6-F1
#
_cell.length_a   1.000
_cell.length_b   1.000
_cell.length_c   1.000
_cell.angle_alpha   90.00
_cell.angle_beta   90.00
_cell.angle_gamma   90.00
#
_symmetry.space_group_name_H-M   'P 1'
#
loop_
_entity.id
_entity.type
_entity.pdbx_description
1 polymer ?
#
loop_
_entity_poly.entity_id
_entity_poly.type
_entity_poly.pdbx_seq_one_letter_code
_entity_poly.pdbx_strand_id
1 'polypeptide(L)'
;MLEKRLLEEILGIAVSTGADFAEVYCELTRNGRVVLMGGKIETIADNTVSGVGIRAFLGTRTVYGSTSDITREGLIKCARSVAEAMGDKHAPQNVVLTERVFPNIHPVKVVPSTAEMKTMISLLREACTAASEYDERIAQVVGNLLTVDHTIQIANTEGLLTSDRHMRTRMAVNAIASAGGENQSGSASPGRGMGLEVFELFPPKEIGISAAKQAITNLTADYCPAGQMTVAIENGFGGVIFHEACGHSLEATSVGTGRSQMCGKLGQKIANEKVTAIDDGTIPNAWGSVNIDDEGHPTQKNILIENGILKNYMIDRLGSRRMGMPMTGNGRRESYLYEPTSRMTNTYIANGPDKNEDIISSIEYGLYAKSMGGGSVNPLTGAFNFAVNEGYIVRNGKICEAVRGASLVGTGSQILQDIDMVGKNLDTAQGMCGSASGSVPTDVGQPLIRVSKITVGGR
;
A
#
# COMPACT_ATOMS: atom_id res chain seq x y z
N MET A 1 -7.29 10.72 22.97
CA MET A 1 -6.47 11.84 22.45
C MET A 1 -6.01 12.70 23.60
N LEU A 2 -4.87 13.37 23.46
CA LEU A 2 -4.26 14.16 24.53
C LEU A 2 -4.77 15.60 24.52
N GLU A 3 -4.74 16.22 25.70
CA GLU A 3 -5.08 17.63 25.87
C GLU A 3 -4.02 18.52 25.23
N LYS A 4 -4.45 19.61 24.60
CA LYS A 4 -3.59 20.61 23.94
C LYS A 4 -2.43 21.09 24.84
N ARG A 5 -2.73 21.43 26.10
CA ARG A 5 -1.72 21.94 27.04
C ARG A 5 -0.62 20.93 27.34
N LEU A 6 -0.96 19.64 27.39
CA LEU A 6 0.01 18.58 27.61
C LEU A 6 0.89 18.40 26.37
N LEU A 7 0.32 18.50 25.16
CA LEU A 7 1.09 18.46 23.91
C LEU A 7 2.09 19.62 23.82
N GLU A 8 1.67 20.85 24.17
CA GLU A 8 2.55 22.03 24.25
C GLU A 8 3.71 21.81 25.23
N GLU A 9 3.43 21.24 26.41
CA GLU A 9 4.45 20.89 27.40
C GLU A 9 5.45 19.86 26.86
N ILE A 10 4.95 18.76 26.26
CA ILE A 10 5.78 17.69 25.68
C ILE A 10 6.70 18.25 24.59
N LEU A 11 6.16 19.06 23.68
CA LEU A 11 6.92 19.65 22.57
C LEU A 11 7.99 20.62 23.09
N GLY A 12 7.66 21.46 24.08
CA GLY A 12 8.62 22.37 24.71
C GLY A 12 9.78 21.63 25.39
N ILE A 13 9.52 20.46 25.99
CA ILE A 13 10.55 19.58 26.53
C ILE A 13 11.39 18.96 25.42
N ALA A 14 10.77 18.43 24.36
CA ALA A 14 11.46 17.76 23.26
C ALA A 14 12.50 18.66 22.56
N VAL A 15 12.27 19.98 22.50
CA VAL A 15 13.22 20.95 21.93
C VAL A 15 14.15 21.62 22.95
N SER A 16 14.05 21.26 24.23
CA SER A 16 14.87 21.87 25.30
C SER A 16 16.37 21.58 25.23
N THR A 17 16.81 20.81 24.24
CA THR A 17 18.22 20.41 24.04
C THR A 17 18.74 20.72 22.63
N GLY A 18 18.18 21.77 22.02
CA GLY A 18 18.68 22.34 20.77
C GLY A 18 18.07 21.77 19.49
N ALA A 19 17.07 20.88 19.58
CA ALA A 19 16.29 20.50 18.40
C ALA A 19 15.57 21.73 17.82
N ASP A 20 15.57 21.85 16.49
CA ASP A 20 14.92 22.94 15.75
C ASP A 20 13.47 22.61 15.37
N PHE A 21 13.05 21.36 15.56
CA PHE A 21 11.70 20.88 15.35
C PHE A 21 11.40 19.68 16.24
N ALA A 22 10.16 19.58 16.71
CA ALA A 22 9.64 18.35 17.30
C ALA A 22 8.18 18.09 16.91
N GLU A 23 7.80 16.83 16.96
CA GLU A 23 6.47 16.32 16.65
C GLU A 23 6.04 15.30 17.70
N VAL A 24 4.75 15.31 18.04
CA VAL A 24 4.06 14.30 18.82
C VAL A 24 3.00 13.66 17.93
N TYR A 25 3.03 12.33 17.83
CA TYR A 25 2.06 11.52 17.11
C TYR A 25 1.35 10.59 18.10
N CYS A 26 0.05 10.75 18.28
CA CYS A 26 -0.79 9.90 19.11
C CYS A 26 -1.61 8.96 18.23
N GLU A 27 -1.73 7.70 18.65
CA GLU A 27 -2.53 6.69 17.94
C GLU A 27 -3.54 6.04 18.87
N LEU A 28 -4.73 5.77 18.33
CA LEU A 28 -5.67 4.78 18.83
C LEU A 28 -6.24 3.98 17.66
N THR A 29 -5.92 2.70 17.59
CA THR A 29 -6.37 1.79 16.53
C THR A 29 -7.12 0.61 17.12
N ARG A 30 -8.32 0.33 16.60
CA ARG A 30 -9.06 -0.90 16.91
C ARG A 30 -9.07 -1.80 15.70
N ASN A 31 -8.60 -3.03 15.88
CA ASN A 31 -8.50 -4.04 14.83
C ASN A 31 -9.43 -5.20 15.17
N GLY A 32 -10.47 -5.37 14.36
CA GLY A 32 -11.37 -6.51 14.40
C GLY A 32 -10.94 -7.57 13.38
N ARG A 33 -11.01 -8.84 13.77
CA ARG A 33 -10.70 -9.97 12.89
C ARG A 33 -11.62 -11.17 13.15
N VAL A 34 -12.20 -11.71 12.08
CA VAL A 34 -12.95 -12.98 12.10
C VAL A 34 -12.34 -13.92 11.08
N VAL A 35 -12.03 -15.16 11.49
CA VAL A 35 -11.49 -16.21 10.60
C VAL A 35 -12.42 -17.40 10.59
N LEU A 36 -12.77 -17.85 9.38
CA LEU A 36 -13.46 -19.11 9.13
C LEU A 36 -12.51 -20.09 8.44
N MET A 37 -12.50 -21.34 8.89
CA MET A 37 -11.81 -22.46 8.23
C MET A 37 -12.72 -23.68 8.26
N GLY A 38 -12.88 -24.36 7.11
CA GLY A 38 -13.71 -25.57 7.03
C GLY A 38 -15.15 -25.36 7.50
N GLY A 39 -15.71 -24.17 7.25
CA GLY A 39 -17.08 -23.79 7.66
C GLY A 39 -17.25 -23.46 9.15
N LYS A 40 -16.19 -23.52 9.95
CA LYS A 40 -16.20 -23.22 11.40
C LYS A 40 -15.45 -21.93 11.70
N ILE A 41 -15.83 -21.28 12.81
CA ILE A 41 -15.13 -20.10 13.33
C ILE A 41 -13.88 -20.59 14.06
N GLU A 42 -12.73 -20.17 13.54
CA GLU A 42 -11.42 -20.44 14.14
C GLU A 42 -10.96 -19.29 15.03
N THR A 43 -11.29 -18.05 14.68
CA THR A 43 -10.82 -16.87 15.42
C THR A 43 -11.85 -15.76 15.39
N ILE A 44 -12.06 -15.15 16.55
CA ILE A 44 -12.65 -13.82 16.70
C ILE A 44 -11.67 -13.03 17.58
N ALA A 45 -11.13 -11.94 17.07
CA ALA A 45 -10.18 -11.10 17.79
C ALA A 45 -10.56 -9.63 17.68
N ASP A 46 -10.34 -8.90 18.77
CA ASP A 46 -10.44 -7.45 18.85
C ASP A 46 -9.18 -6.93 19.58
N ASN A 47 -8.33 -6.21 18.85
CA ASN A 47 -7.05 -5.73 19.33
C ASN A 47 -7.02 -4.20 19.33
N THR A 48 -6.63 -3.59 20.45
CA THR A 48 -6.43 -2.14 20.54
C THR A 48 -4.94 -1.81 20.58
N VAL A 49 -4.49 -0.95 19.67
CA VAL A 49 -3.17 -0.30 19.68
C VAL A 49 -3.37 1.12 20.17
N SER A 50 -2.62 1.53 21.19
CA SER A 50 -2.67 2.90 21.71
C SER A 50 -1.29 3.31 22.21
N GLY A 51 -0.85 4.50 21.85
CA GLY A 51 0.45 5.01 22.27
C GLY A 51 0.81 6.34 21.63
N VAL A 52 2.01 6.82 21.97
CA VAL A 52 2.53 8.11 21.53
C VAL A 52 3.97 7.96 21.05
N GLY A 53 4.24 8.51 19.86
CA GLY A 53 5.56 8.72 19.30
C GLY A 53 5.98 10.19 19.44
N ILE A 54 7.23 10.44 19.79
CA ILE A 54 7.84 11.77 19.89
C ILE A 54 9.08 11.76 19.02
N ARG A 55 9.15 12.72 18.09
CA ARG A 55 10.25 12.88 17.16
C ARG A 55 10.85 14.27 17.27
N ALA A 56 12.17 14.39 17.26
CA ALA A 56 12.87 15.66 17.28
C ALA A 56 13.94 15.71 16.18
N PHE A 57 14.13 16.88 15.58
CA PHE A 57 15.14 17.12 14.55
C PHE A 57 16.13 18.20 14.94
N LEU A 58 17.38 18.02 14.47
CA LEU A 58 18.39 19.06 14.40
C LEU A 58 19.05 19.00 13.02
N GLY A 59 18.72 19.95 12.14
CA GLY A 59 19.03 19.87 10.72
C GLY A 59 18.45 18.59 10.12
N THR A 60 19.32 17.68 9.67
CA THR A 60 18.92 16.37 9.09
C THR A 60 19.11 15.19 10.07
N ARG A 61 19.54 15.45 11.30
CA ARG A 61 19.61 14.46 12.37
C ARG A 61 18.24 14.31 13.00
N THR A 62 17.84 13.07 13.25
CA THR A 62 16.57 12.72 13.88
C THR A 62 16.78 11.85 15.12
N VAL A 63 15.93 12.03 16.12
CA VAL A 63 15.77 11.13 17.26
C VAL A 63 14.29 10.83 17.42
N TYR A 64 13.97 9.56 17.57
CA TYR A 64 12.63 9.06 17.78
C TYR A 64 12.53 8.29 19.09
N GLY A 65 11.46 8.53 19.85
CA GLY A 65 11.10 7.76 21.03
C GLY A 65 9.59 7.51 21.06
N SER A 66 9.18 6.38 21.63
CA SER A 66 7.76 6.02 21.75
C SER A 66 7.43 5.46 23.12
N THR A 67 6.16 5.58 23.53
CA THR A 67 5.65 5.03 24.78
C THR A 67 4.18 4.61 24.65
N SER A 68 3.81 3.52 25.32
CA SER A 68 2.41 3.13 25.55
C SER A 68 1.87 3.63 26.90
N ASP A 69 2.74 4.17 27.76
CA ASP A 69 2.34 4.87 28.99
C ASP A 69 1.85 6.29 28.63
N ILE A 70 0.54 6.41 28.48
CA ILE A 70 -0.16 7.66 28.13
C ILE A 70 -0.37 8.59 29.33
N THR A 71 0.18 8.27 30.51
CA THR A 71 0.16 9.18 31.65
C THR A 71 1.07 10.38 31.38
N ARG A 72 0.80 11.51 32.04
CA ARG A 72 1.67 12.70 31.95
C ARG A 72 3.13 12.38 32.31
N GLU A 73 3.37 11.52 33.30
CA GLU A 73 4.71 11.11 33.71
C GLU A 73 5.42 10.32 32.61
N GLY A 74 4.77 9.30 32.05
CA GLY A 74 5.31 8.49 30.95
C GLY A 74 5.64 9.31 29.70
N LEU A 75 4.75 10.23 29.34
CA LEU A 75 4.93 11.12 28.19
C LEU A 75 6.07 12.11 28.39
N ILE A 76 6.16 12.75 29.56
CA ILE A 76 7.27 13.65 29.90
C ILE A 76 8.60 12.89 29.94
N LYS A 77 8.62 11.66 30.47
CA LYS A 77 9.82 10.82 30.49
C LYS A 77 10.30 10.49 29.08
N CYS A 78 9.37 10.12 28.18
CA CYS A 78 9.68 9.87 26.77
C CYS A 78 10.25 11.13 26.10
N ALA A 79 9.58 12.28 26.28
CA ALA A 79 10.01 13.57 25.74
C ALA A 79 11.41 13.97 26.20
N ARG A 80 11.72 13.78 27.50
CA ARG A 80 13.06 14.03 28.05
C ARG A 80 14.10 13.11 27.44
N SER A 81 13.78 11.83 27.26
CA SER A 81 14.71 10.86 26.65
C SER A 81 15.06 11.25 25.21
N VAL A 82 14.05 11.69 24.44
CA VAL A 82 14.26 12.22 23.08
C VAL A 82 15.12 13.48 23.10
N ALA A 83 14.83 14.41 24.01
CA ALA A 83 15.61 15.65 24.17
C ALA A 83 17.07 15.33 24.55
N GLU A 84 17.32 14.53 25.57
CA GLU A 84 18.68 14.18 26.03
C GLU A 84 19.52 13.52 24.94
N ALA A 85 18.89 12.72 24.08
CA ALA A 85 19.56 12.11 22.93
C ALA A 85 19.84 13.10 21.78
N MET A 86 19.31 14.34 21.82
CA MET A 86 19.54 15.34 20.79
C MET A 86 20.82 16.15 20.97
N GLY A 87 21.06 16.68 22.18
CA GLY A 87 22.22 17.54 22.41
C GLY A 87 22.23 18.20 23.78
N ASP A 88 22.99 19.29 23.87
CA ASP A 88 23.17 20.03 25.11
C ASP A 88 21.94 20.84 25.49
N LYS A 89 21.78 21.11 26.79
CA LYS A 89 20.65 21.87 27.32
C LYS A 89 20.58 23.28 26.75
N HIS A 90 19.39 23.63 26.29
CA HIS A 90 18.97 24.95 25.85
C HIS A 90 17.80 25.45 26.71
N ALA A 91 17.45 26.73 26.58
CA ALA A 91 16.28 27.26 27.25
C ALA A 91 15.00 26.56 26.73
N PRO A 92 14.05 26.17 27.61
CA PRO A 92 12.76 25.66 27.17
C PRO A 92 12.09 26.65 26.22
N GLN A 93 11.52 26.15 25.13
CA GLN A 93 10.74 26.97 24.21
C GLN A 93 9.25 26.85 24.54
N ASN A 94 8.55 27.98 24.48
CA ASN A 94 7.10 27.99 24.60
C ASN A 94 6.49 27.66 23.23
N VAL A 95 5.81 26.52 23.13
CA VAL A 95 5.12 26.09 21.92
C VAL A 95 3.65 26.47 22.02
N VAL A 96 3.11 27.11 20.99
CA VAL A 96 1.69 27.48 20.92
C VAL A 96 1.05 26.71 19.78
N LEU A 97 0.09 25.85 20.11
CA LEU A 97 -0.59 25.04 19.12
C LEU A 97 -1.85 25.75 18.59
N THR A 98 -2.13 25.58 17.31
CA THR A 98 -3.36 26.01 16.63
C THR A 98 -3.98 24.81 15.96
N GLU A 99 -5.26 24.55 16.28
CA GLU A 99 -6.00 23.46 15.69
C GLU A 99 -6.25 23.75 14.20
N ARG A 100 -5.94 22.76 13.35
CA ARG A 100 -6.24 22.78 11.92
C ARG A 100 -7.07 21.55 11.58
N VAL A 101 -8.25 21.80 11.01
CA VAL A 101 -9.18 20.77 10.56
C VAL A 101 -9.11 20.68 9.05
N PHE A 102 -8.98 19.46 8.54
CA PHE A 102 -8.97 19.18 7.10
C PHE A 102 -10.30 18.52 6.69
N PRO A 103 -10.76 18.75 5.44
CA PRO A 103 -11.97 18.09 4.94
C PRO A 103 -11.83 16.57 4.95
N ASN A 104 -12.87 15.87 5.40
CA ASN A 104 -12.93 14.42 5.29
C ASN A 104 -13.44 14.02 3.90
N ILE A 105 -12.55 13.44 3.09
CA ILE A 105 -12.86 12.90 1.75
C ILE A 105 -13.12 11.38 1.79
N HIS A 106 -13.23 10.79 2.98
CA HIS A 106 -13.42 9.35 3.21
C HIS A 106 -14.65 9.09 4.09
N PRO A 107 -15.87 9.32 3.58
CA PRO A 107 -17.08 9.08 4.35
C PRO A 107 -17.25 7.58 4.65
N VAL A 108 -17.73 7.27 5.86
CA VAL A 108 -18.03 5.90 6.31
C VAL A 108 -19.52 5.84 6.62
N LYS A 109 -20.23 4.89 6.01
CA LYS A 109 -21.67 4.70 6.23
C LYS A 109 -21.95 3.78 7.41
N VAL A 110 -21.25 2.66 7.51
CA VAL A 110 -21.50 1.61 8.50
C VAL A 110 -20.21 1.26 9.23
N VAL A 111 -20.00 1.88 10.40
CA VAL A 111 -18.85 1.59 11.26
C VAL A 111 -18.92 0.14 11.75
N PRO A 112 -17.94 -0.73 11.44
CA PRO A 112 -18.03 -2.16 11.76
C PRO A 112 -18.25 -2.47 13.25
N SER A 113 -17.67 -1.67 14.15
CA SER A 113 -17.85 -1.86 15.61
C SER A 113 -19.27 -1.58 16.11
N THR A 114 -20.13 -0.97 15.29
CA THR A 114 -21.55 -0.71 15.61
C THR A 114 -22.47 -1.82 15.09
N ALA A 115 -21.96 -2.70 14.23
CA ALA A 115 -22.72 -3.84 13.72
C ALA A 115 -22.64 -5.04 14.67
N GLU A 116 -23.68 -5.88 14.66
CA GLU A 116 -23.65 -7.14 15.39
C GLU A 116 -22.59 -8.08 14.79
N MET A 117 -21.83 -8.76 15.66
CA MET A 117 -20.83 -9.77 15.26
C MET A 117 -21.42 -10.86 14.35
N LYS A 118 -22.71 -11.20 14.56
CA LYS A 118 -23.44 -12.17 13.73
C LYS A 118 -23.51 -11.73 12.26
N THR A 119 -23.65 -10.44 11.99
CA THR A 119 -23.67 -9.89 10.62
C THR A 119 -22.32 -10.11 9.93
N MET A 120 -21.22 -9.78 10.61
CA MET A 120 -19.86 -9.99 10.09
C MET A 120 -19.56 -11.48 9.81
N ILE A 121 -19.96 -12.37 10.74
CA ILE A 121 -19.83 -13.83 10.54
C ILE A 121 -20.67 -14.30 9.35
N SER A 122 -21.88 -13.77 9.17
CA SER A 122 -22.76 -14.15 8.07
C SER A 122 -22.16 -13.78 6.71
N LEU A 123 -21.64 -12.56 6.58
CA LEU A 123 -20.97 -12.10 5.35
C LEU A 123 -19.78 -13.00 5.01
N LEU A 124 -18.93 -13.31 6.00
CA LEU A 124 -17.78 -14.17 5.77
C LEU A 124 -18.17 -15.61 5.43
N ARG A 125 -19.23 -16.13 6.06
CA ARG A 125 -19.75 -17.47 5.78
C ARG A 125 -20.29 -17.58 4.36
N GLU A 126 -21.01 -16.57 3.88
CA GLU A 126 -21.50 -16.51 2.50
C GLU A 126 -20.36 -16.68 1.49
N ALA A 127 -19.27 -15.94 1.66
CA ALA A 127 -18.10 -16.05 0.78
C ALA A 127 -17.44 -17.44 0.84
N CYS A 128 -17.23 -17.97 2.06
CA CYS A 128 -16.61 -19.28 2.23
C CYS A 128 -17.46 -20.41 1.65
N THR A 129 -18.77 -20.37 1.86
CA THR A 129 -19.72 -21.36 1.32
C THR A 129 -19.71 -21.31 -0.20
N ALA A 130 -19.80 -20.12 -0.80
CA ALA A 130 -19.75 -19.95 -2.25
C ALA A 130 -18.46 -20.51 -2.87
N ALA A 131 -17.32 -20.31 -2.21
CA ALA A 131 -16.05 -20.88 -2.65
C ALA A 131 -16.04 -22.41 -2.56
N SER A 132 -16.53 -22.99 -1.45
CA SER A 132 -16.55 -24.44 -1.24
C SER A 132 -17.51 -25.18 -2.17
N GLU A 133 -18.62 -24.56 -2.55
CA GLU A 133 -19.64 -25.16 -3.43
C GLU A 133 -19.34 -24.96 -4.93
N TYR A 134 -18.25 -24.25 -5.26
CA TYR A 134 -17.91 -23.92 -6.64
C TYR A 134 -17.54 -25.15 -7.49
N ASP A 135 -16.73 -26.06 -6.94
CA ASP A 135 -16.24 -27.27 -7.60
C ASP A 135 -15.88 -28.33 -6.54
N GLU A 136 -16.18 -29.61 -6.81
CA GLU A 136 -15.94 -30.71 -5.86
C GLU A 136 -14.46 -30.90 -5.49
N ARG A 137 -13.53 -30.39 -6.32
CA ARG A 137 -12.09 -30.45 -6.07
C ARG A 137 -11.62 -29.38 -5.09
N ILE A 138 -12.47 -28.43 -4.67
CA ILE A 138 -12.14 -27.47 -3.61
C ILE A 138 -12.08 -28.22 -2.27
N ALA A 139 -10.87 -28.52 -1.83
CA ALA A 139 -10.61 -29.32 -0.62
C ALA A 139 -10.64 -28.48 0.66
N GLN A 140 -10.27 -27.19 0.59
CA GLN A 140 -10.22 -26.31 1.76
C GLN A 140 -10.50 -24.86 1.38
N VAL A 141 -11.21 -24.17 2.27
CA VAL A 141 -11.44 -22.72 2.18
C VAL A 141 -11.12 -22.07 3.52
N VAL A 142 -10.38 -20.97 3.45
CA VAL A 142 -10.09 -20.08 4.58
C VAL A 142 -10.60 -18.68 4.25
N GLY A 143 -11.52 -18.18 5.07
CA GLY A 143 -12.01 -16.81 5.01
C GLY A 143 -11.48 -15.97 6.15
N ASN A 144 -11.15 -14.71 5.88
CA ASN A 144 -10.69 -13.74 6.86
C ASN A 144 -11.38 -12.39 6.61
N LEU A 145 -12.10 -11.88 7.60
CA LEU A 145 -12.67 -10.53 7.59
C LEU A 145 -11.88 -9.65 8.56
N LEU A 146 -11.34 -8.56 8.04
CA LEU A 146 -10.54 -7.58 8.77
C LEU A 146 -11.23 -6.22 8.78
N THR A 147 -11.26 -5.58 9.94
CA THR A 147 -11.79 -4.21 10.10
C THR A 147 -10.80 -3.40 10.93
N VAL A 148 -10.51 -2.18 10.51
CA VAL A 148 -9.58 -1.27 11.18
C VAL A 148 -10.26 0.08 11.39
N ASP A 149 -10.28 0.55 12.63
CA ASP A 149 -10.67 1.92 13.00
C ASP A 149 -9.46 2.62 13.61
N HIS A 150 -8.76 3.41 12.80
CA HIS A 150 -7.49 4.04 13.12
C HIS A 150 -7.68 5.54 13.32
N THR A 151 -7.43 6.05 14.52
CA THR A 151 -7.52 7.48 14.83
C THR A 151 -6.16 8.02 15.25
N ILE A 152 -5.76 9.15 14.68
CA ILE A 152 -4.48 9.80 14.94
C ILE A 152 -4.66 11.23 15.43
N GLN A 153 -3.70 11.74 16.19
CA GLN A 153 -3.57 13.15 16.53
C GLN A 153 -2.09 13.54 16.40
N ILE A 154 -1.83 14.65 15.72
CA ILE A 154 -0.48 15.12 15.41
C ILE A 154 -0.35 16.54 15.96
N ALA A 155 0.74 16.80 16.67
CA ALA A 155 1.12 18.14 17.10
C ALA A 155 2.60 18.41 16.84
N ASN A 156 2.97 19.63 16.47
CA ASN A 156 4.38 19.96 16.25
C ASN A 156 4.77 21.39 16.66
N THR A 157 6.07 21.65 16.72
CA THR A 157 6.64 22.94 17.17
C THR A 157 6.43 24.10 16.21
N GLU A 158 5.92 23.86 15.00
CA GLU A 158 5.47 24.90 14.08
C GLU A 158 4.04 25.38 14.38
N GLY A 159 3.44 24.87 15.46
CA GLY A 159 2.13 25.27 15.95
C GLY A 159 0.97 24.48 15.35
N LEU A 160 1.22 23.36 14.67
CA LEU A 160 0.16 22.49 14.16
C LEU A 160 -0.43 21.65 15.30
N LEU A 161 -1.76 21.57 15.39
CA LEU A 161 -2.49 20.49 16.05
C LEU A 161 -3.57 20.00 15.09
N THR A 162 -3.57 18.72 14.75
CA THR A 162 -4.56 18.13 13.84
C THR A 162 -4.83 16.66 14.18
N SER A 163 -5.83 16.08 13.54
CA SER A 163 -6.26 14.70 13.75
C SER A 163 -6.93 14.13 12.52
N ASP A 164 -6.90 12.81 12.38
CA ASP A 164 -7.59 12.10 11.32
C ASP A 164 -8.15 10.76 11.83
N ARG A 165 -9.13 10.22 11.11
CA ARG A 165 -9.71 8.90 11.39
C ARG A 165 -9.89 8.13 10.10
N HIS A 166 -9.24 6.98 9.99
CA HIS A 166 -9.31 6.10 8.84
C HIS A 166 -10.04 4.81 9.21
N MET A 167 -11.05 4.46 8.42
CA MET A 167 -11.72 3.16 8.50
C MET A 167 -11.30 2.30 7.33
N ARG A 168 -10.98 1.03 7.56
CA ARG A 168 -10.70 0.06 6.49
C ARG A 168 -11.40 -1.26 6.76
N THR A 169 -11.99 -1.83 5.72
CA THR A 169 -12.60 -3.17 5.76
C THR A 169 -12.10 -4.00 4.60
N ARG A 170 -11.74 -5.26 4.87
CA ARG A 170 -11.23 -6.22 3.88
C ARG A 170 -11.76 -7.61 4.14
N MET A 171 -12.21 -8.29 3.10
CA MET A 171 -12.48 -9.72 3.13
C MET A 171 -11.47 -10.43 2.24
N ALA A 172 -10.82 -11.46 2.78
CA ALA A 172 -9.90 -12.32 2.07
C ALA A 172 -10.41 -13.76 2.10
N VAL A 173 -10.54 -14.37 0.93
CA VAL A 173 -10.85 -15.79 0.76
C VAL A 173 -9.68 -16.45 0.05
N ASN A 174 -9.19 -17.54 0.64
CA ASN A 174 -8.21 -18.43 0.03
C ASN A 174 -8.88 -19.80 -0.16
N ALA A 175 -8.86 -20.31 -1.39
CA ALA A 175 -9.37 -21.63 -1.73
C ALA A 175 -8.20 -22.52 -2.17
N ILE A 176 -8.25 -23.79 -1.77
CA ILE A 176 -7.29 -24.82 -2.15
C ILE A 176 -8.04 -25.90 -2.93
N ALA A 177 -7.63 -26.10 -4.17
CA ALA A 177 -8.12 -27.16 -5.05
C ALA A 177 -7.14 -28.34 -5.05
N SER A 178 -7.65 -29.57 -5.05
CA SER A 178 -6.86 -30.81 -5.01
C SER A 178 -7.37 -31.84 -6.00
N ALA A 179 -6.47 -32.41 -6.81
CA ALA A 179 -6.77 -33.56 -7.67
C ALA A 179 -5.48 -34.31 -8.02
N GLY A 180 -5.53 -35.66 -8.05
CA GLY A 180 -4.41 -36.47 -8.54
C GLY A 180 -3.10 -36.32 -7.75
N GLY A 181 -3.16 -35.90 -6.48
CA GLY A 181 -1.98 -35.63 -5.65
C GLY A 181 -1.40 -34.22 -5.80
N GLU A 182 -1.96 -33.40 -6.68
CA GLU A 182 -1.59 -32.00 -6.88
C GLU A 182 -2.52 -31.07 -6.09
N ASN A 183 -1.96 -30.01 -5.52
CA ASN A 183 -2.71 -28.95 -4.83
C ASN A 183 -2.39 -27.59 -5.46
N GLN A 184 -3.41 -26.80 -5.72
CA GLN A 184 -3.27 -25.42 -6.20
C GLN A 184 -4.17 -24.49 -5.41
N SER A 185 -3.75 -23.24 -5.28
CA SER A 185 -4.49 -22.23 -4.55
C SER A 185 -5.00 -21.13 -5.47
N GLY A 186 -6.04 -20.46 -4.99
CA GLY A 186 -6.57 -19.23 -5.57
C GLY A 186 -7.06 -18.32 -4.45
N SER A 187 -7.01 -17.02 -4.69
CA SER A 187 -7.34 -16.03 -3.67
C SER A 187 -8.07 -14.82 -4.24
N ALA A 188 -8.94 -14.24 -3.42
CA ALA A 188 -9.55 -12.94 -3.67
C ALA A 188 -9.57 -12.17 -2.36
N SER A 189 -9.11 -10.93 -2.37
CA SER A 189 -8.91 -10.16 -1.14
C SER A 189 -9.24 -8.67 -1.30
N PRO A 190 -10.44 -8.30 -1.78
CA PRO A 190 -10.79 -6.89 -1.95
C PRO A 190 -10.96 -6.18 -0.60
N GLY A 191 -10.67 -4.88 -0.61
CA GLY A 191 -10.88 -3.99 0.54
C GLY A 191 -10.93 -2.53 0.11
N ARG A 192 -11.42 -1.66 1.00
CA ARG A 192 -11.44 -0.20 0.78
C ARG A 192 -11.33 0.53 2.10
N GLY A 193 -11.07 1.84 2.02
CA GLY A 193 -11.21 2.79 3.11
C GLY A 193 -12.68 3.04 3.47
N MET A 194 -13.45 1.98 3.74
CA MET A 194 -14.90 1.98 3.95
C MET A 194 -15.26 1.10 5.15
N GLY A 195 -16.47 1.30 5.67
CA GLY A 195 -17.10 0.41 6.62
C GLY A 195 -17.66 -0.87 5.97
N LEU A 196 -18.69 -1.47 6.57
CA LEU A 196 -19.32 -2.69 6.03
C LEU A 196 -20.04 -2.48 4.70
N GLU A 197 -20.32 -1.23 4.32
CA GLU A 197 -20.85 -0.87 2.99
C GLU A 197 -19.89 -1.27 1.84
N VAL A 198 -18.63 -1.61 2.14
CA VAL A 198 -17.69 -2.17 1.14
C VAL A 198 -18.26 -3.40 0.42
N PHE A 199 -19.13 -4.17 1.08
CA PHE A 199 -19.74 -5.38 0.50
C PHE A 199 -20.89 -5.08 -0.47
N GLU A 200 -21.31 -3.82 -0.61
CA GLU A 200 -22.14 -3.36 -1.74
C GLU A 200 -21.31 -3.34 -3.05
N LEU A 201 -20.01 -3.05 -2.95
CA LEU A 201 -19.08 -3.02 -4.09
C LEU A 201 -18.45 -4.39 -4.36
N PHE A 202 -18.20 -5.16 -3.30
CA PHE A 202 -17.59 -6.49 -3.39
C PHE A 202 -18.51 -7.52 -2.70
N PRO A 203 -19.53 -8.02 -3.41
CA PRO A 203 -20.44 -9.01 -2.83
C PRO A 203 -19.68 -10.24 -2.32
N PRO A 204 -19.88 -10.68 -1.04
CA PRO A 204 -19.10 -11.76 -0.44
C PRO A 204 -19.08 -13.05 -1.27
N LYS A 205 -20.24 -13.43 -1.83
CA LYS A 205 -20.35 -14.58 -2.74
C LYS A 205 -19.37 -14.52 -3.92
N GLU A 206 -19.26 -13.37 -4.59
CA GLU A 206 -18.37 -13.19 -5.74
C GLU A 206 -16.89 -13.26 -5.36
N ILE A 207 -16.54 -12.78 -4.16
CA ILE A 207 -15.19 -12.95 -3.60
C ILE A 207 -14.84 -14.43 -3.47
N GLY A 208 -15.76 -15.22 -2.90
CA GLY A 208 -15.61 -16.66 -2.77
C GLY A 208 -15.44 -17.38 -4.11
N ILE A 209 -16.33 -17.08 -5.07
CA ILE A 209 -16.30 -17.65 -6.42
C ILE A 209 -14.98 -17.31 -7.12
N SER A 210 -14.52 -16.06 -7.04
CA SER A 210 -13.26 -15.65 -7.67
C SER A 210 -12.06 -16.44 -7.14
N ALA A 211 -11.97 -16.63 -5.82
CA ALA A 211 -10.89 -17.40 -5.21
C ALA A 211 -10.91 -18.88 -5.65
N ALA A 212 -12.09 -19.52 -5.64
CA ALA A 212 -12.25 -20.91 -6.05
C ALA A 212 -11.97 -21.12 -7.55
N LYS A 213 -12.47 -20.21 -8.41
CA LYS A 213 -12.22 -20.25 -9.85
C LYS A 213 -10.74 -20.18 -10.20
N GLN A 214 -9.99 -19.30 -9.53
CA GLN A 214 -8.53 -19.22 -9.72
C GLN A 214 -7.84 -20.53 -9.30
N ALA A 215 -8.23 -21.10 -8.15
CA ALA A 215 -7.67 -22.36 -7.68
C ALA A 215 -7.89 -23.52 -8.67
N ILE A 216 -9.09 -23.65 -9.22
CA ILE A 216 -9.43 -24.67 -10.22
C ILE A 216 -8.69 -24.44 -11.53
N THR A 217 -8.61 -23.19 -11.99
CA THR A 217 -7.86 -22.83 -13.20
C THR A 217 -6.40 -23.26 -13.06
N ASN A 218 -5.75 -22.92 -11.94
CA ASN A 218 -4.38 -23.29 -11.65
C ASN A 218 -4.19 -24.80 -11.48
N LEU A 219 -5.16 -25.52 -10.91
CA LEU A 219 -5.11 -26.97 -10.77
C LEU A 219 -5.02 -27.67 -12.14
N THR A 220 -5.73 -27.14 -13.13
CA THR A 220 -5.77 -27.68 -14.50
C THR A 220 -4.74 -27.11 -15.46
N ALA A 221 -4.01 -26.07 -15.05
CA ALA A 221 -3.05 -25.37 -15.91
C ALA A 221 -1.71 -26.10 -16.01
N ASP A 222 -1.12 -26.09 -17.21
CA ASP A 222 0.23 -26.57 -17.44
C ASP A 222 1.27 -25.56 -16.92
N TYR A 223 2.53 -26.00 -16.80
CA TYR A 223 3.61 -25.09 -16.43
C TYR A 223 3.88 -24.06 -17.51
N CYS A 224 4.12 -22.82 -17.09
CA CYS A 224 4.45 -21.74 -18.00
C CYS A 224 5.83 -21.98 -18.65
N PRO A 225 5.99 -21.81 -19.98
CA PRO A 225 7.29 -21.82 -20.63
C PRO A 225 8.19 -20.72 -20.06
N ALA A 226 9.47 -21.05 -19.87
CA ALA A 226 10.48 -20.10 -19.45
C ALA A 226 11.12 -19.39 -20.64
N GLY A 227 11.56 -18.16 -20.42
CA GLY A 227 12.33 -17.40 -21.40
C GLY A 227 11.90 -15.94 -21.46
N GLN A 228 12.53 -15.23 -22.38
CA GLN A 228 12.18 -13.84 -22.64
C GLN A 228 11.04 -13.78 -23.65
N MET A 229 9.95 -13.09 -23.31
CA MET A 229 8.79 -12.96 -24.18
C MET A 229 8.05 -11.64 -23.94
N THR A 230 7.12 -11.33 -24.83
CA THR A 230 6.17 -10.23 -24.65
C THR A 230 5.11 -10.62 -23.64
N VAL A 231 4.78 -9.71 -22.73
CA VAL A 231 3.80 -9.96 -21.66
C VAL A 231 2.75 -8.86 -21.61
N ALA A 232 1.48 -9.23 -21.75
CA ALA A 232 0.37 -8.36 -21.37
C ALA A 232 0.07 -8.53 -19.88
N ILE A 233 -0.01 -7.43 -19.14
CA ILE A 233 -0.28 -7.45 -17.70
C ILE A 233 -1.60 -6.75 -17.47
N GLU A 234 -2.56 -7.46 -16.88
CA GLU A 234 -3.90 -6.95 -16.61
C GLU A 234 -3.90 -5.68 -15.74
N ASN A 235 -4.99 -4.93 -15.81
CA ASN A 235 -5.25 -3.77 -14.96
C ASN A 235 -5.29 -4.11 -13.45
N GLY A 236 -5.50 -3.12 -12.59
CA GLY A 236 -5.62 -3.35 -11.15
C GLY A 236 -4.30 -3.74 -10.51
N PHE A 237 -4.23 -4.94 -9.91
CA PHE A 237 -3.03 -5.40 -9.18
C PHE A 237 -1.80 -5.59 -10.09
N GLY A 238 -1.98 -5.61 -11.42
CA GLY A 238 -0.87 -5.54 -12.35
C GLY A 238 0.07 -4.34 -12.10
N GLY A 239 -0.46 -3.27 -11.51
CA GLY A 239 0.28 -2.06 -11.16
C GLY A 239 1.39 -2.27 -10.13
N VAL A 240 1.45 -3.45 -9.50
CA VAL A 240 2.58 -3.87 -8.68
C VAL A 240 3.91 -3.76 -9.44
N ILE A 241 3.88 -3.86 -10.78
CA ILE A 241 5.05 -3.62 -11.63
C ILE A 241 5.61 -2.22 -11.42
N PHE A 242 4.78 -1.18 -11.40
CA PHE A 242 5.22 0.20 -11.16
C PHE A 242 5.68 0.39 -9.72
N HIS A 243 4.90 -0.15 -8.76
CA HIS A 243 5.16 -0.04 -7.33
C HIS A 243 6.58 -0.48 -6.97
N GLU A 244 6.97 -1.67 -7.43
CA GLU A 244 8.29 -2.22 -7.16
C GLU A 244 9.34 -1.63 -8.11
N ALA A 245 9.09 -1.57 -9.43
CA ALA A 245 10.09 -1.13 -10.41
C ALA A 245 10.64 0.27 -10.12
N CYS A 246 9.78 1.19 -9.68
CA CYS A 246 10.19 2.55 -9.43
C CYS A 246 9.49 3.26 -8.27
N GLY A 247 8.33 2.81 -7.78
CA GLY A 247 7.63 3.46 -6.67
C GLY A 247 8.56 3.72 -5.48
N HIS A 248 9.13 2.67 -4.90
CA HIS A 248 10.13 2.78 -3.83
C HIS A 248 11.41 3.53 -4.21
N SER A 249 11.80 3.49 -5.49
CA SER A 249 12.96 4.24 -5.99
C SER A 249 12.69 5.75 -6.03
N LEU A 250 11.42 6.17 -5.99
CA LEU A 250 11.00 7.57 -6.00
C LEU A 250 10.67 8.12 -4.60
N GLU A 251 10.80 7.32 -3.55
CA GLU A 251 10.70 7.73 -2.15
C GLU A 251 11.96 8.50 -1.71
N ALA A 252 11.79 9.67 -1.08
CA ALA A 252 12.87 10.48 -0.53
C ALA A 252 13.79 9.73 0.46
N THR A 253 13.27 8.73 1.17
CA THR A 253 14.06 7.83 2.03
C THR A 253 15.23 7.20 1.25
N SER A 254 14.98 6.82 0.00
CA SER A 254 15.96 6.23 -0.91
C SER A 254 16.73 7.30 -1.68
N VAL A 255 16.03 8.29 -2.26
CA VAL A 255 16.64 9.32 -3.13
C VAL A 255 17.51 10.30 -2.34
N GLY A 256 16.99 10.82 -1.22
CA GLY A 256 17.67 11.82 -0.39
C GLY A 256 18.89 11.28 0.36
N THR A 257 19.11 9.96 0.36
CA THR A 257 20.31 9.31 0.91
C THR A 257 21.26 8.80 -0.18
N GLY A 258 20.97 9.05 -1.45
CA GLY A 258 21.79 8.58 -2.58
C GLY A 258 21.70 7.08 -2.85
N ARG A 259 20.66 6.40 -2.34
CA ARG A 259 20.47 4.94 -2.41
C ARG A 259 19.37 4.52 -3.40
N SER A 260 19.16 5.33 -4.44
CA SER A 260 18.16 5.06 -5.48
C SER A 260 18.77 5.19 -6.87
N GLN A 261 18.35 4.32 -7.78
CA GLN A 261 18.62 4.44 -9.22
C GLN A 261 18.06 5.73 -9.85
N MET A 262 17.14 6.43 -9.16
CA MET A 262 16.48 7.66 -9.64
C MET A 262 17.18 8.95 -9.17
N CYS A 263 18.29 8.85 -8.43
CA CYS A 263 19.07 10.02 -8.02
C CYS A 263 19.56 10.83 -9.23
N GLY A 264 19.34 12.15 -9.20
CA GLY A 264 19.77 13.06 -10.27
C GLY A 264 19.03 12.89 -11.60
N LYS A 265 17.92 12.14 -11.64
CA LYS A 265 17.15 11.87 -12.87
C LYS A 265 15.99 12.84 -13.11
N LEU A 266 15.77 13.80 -12.22
CA LEU A 266 14.68 14.78 -12.37
C LEU A 266 14.78 15.50 -13.72
N GLY A 267 13.68 15.54 -14.47
CA GLY A 267 13.63 16.10 -15.82
C GLY A 267 14.16 15.19 -16.94
N GLN A 268 14.65 13.99 -16.63
CA GLN A 268 15.14 13.04 -17.64
C GLN A 268 14.06 12.04 -18.06
N LYS A 269 14.18 11.50 -19.28
CA LYS A 269 13.38 10.37 -19.75
C LYS A 269 13.81 9.10 -19.05
N ILE A 270 12.93 8.53 -18.23
CA ILE A 270 13.15 7.30 -17.46
C ILE A 270 12.16 6.18 -17.81
N ALA A 271 11.11 6.48 -18.56
CA ALA A 271 10.13 5.50 -19.05
C ALA A 271 9.77 5.76 -20.52
N ASN A 272 9.00 4.83 -21.11
CA ASN A 272 8.37 5.03 -22.40
C ASN A 272 7.47 6.27 -22.37
N GLU A 273 7.32 6.97 -23.50
CA GLU A 273 6.53 8.21 -23.58
C GLU A 273 5.04 8.01 -23.35
N LYS A 274 4.55 6.77 -23.48
CA LYS A 274 3.16 6.41 -23.14
C LYS A 274 2.92 6.27 -21.64
N VAL A 275 3.97 6.22 -20.82
CA VAL A 275 3.87 6.00 -19.38
C VAL A 275 3.79 7.35 -18.66
N THR A 276 2.64 7.57 -18.03
CA THR A 276 2.45 8.59 -17.00
C THR A 276 2.09 7.86 -15.72
N ALA A 277 2.80 8.15 -14.63
CA ALA A 277 2.62 7.47 -13.35
C ALA A 277 2.45 8.46 -12.20
N ILE A 278 1.54 8.11 -11.30
CA ILE A 278 0.95 9.02 -10.31
C ILE A 278 0.91 8.30 -8.97
N ASP A 279 1.21 9.03 -7.90
CA ASP A 279 0.82 8.67 -6.53
C ASP A 279 -0.27 9.64 -6.07
N ASP A 280 -1.45 9.13 -5.73
CA ASP A 280 -2.62 9.98 -5.46
C ASP A 280 -3.30 9.61 -4.15
N GLY A 281 -2.98 10.33 -3.07
CA GLY A 281 -3.60 10.09 -1.77
C GLY A 281 -5.01 10.66 -1.62
N THR A 282 -5.54 11.29 -2.68
CA THR A 282 -6.82 12.03 -2.64
C THR A 282 -8.02 11.24 -3.18
N ILE A 283 -7.82 9.98 -3.58
CA ILE A 283 -8.90 9.13 -4.12
C ILE A 283 -9.89 8.78 -2.98
N PRO A 284 -11.17 9.18 -3.07
CA PRO A 284 -12.14 8.91 -2.00
C PRO A 284 -12.26 7.43 -1.67
N ASN A 285 -12.17 7.09 -0.39
CA ASN A 285 -12.32 5.74 0.16
C ASN A 285 -11.39 4.68 -0.46
N ALA A 286 -10.34 5.06 -1.19
CA ALA A 286 -9.33 4.12 -1.65
C ALA A 286 -8.54 3.55 -0.45
N TRP A 287 -7.94 2.39 -0.63
CA TRP A 287 -7.31 1.67 0.49
C TRP A 287 -6.07 2.40 1.01
N GLY A 288 -5.30 2.99 0.10
CA GLY A 288 -4.09 3.75 0.41
C GLY A 288 -4.31 5.23 0.73
N SER A 289 -5.52 5.77 0.56
CA SER A 289 -5.82 7.18 0.83
C SER A 289 -5.97 7.49 2.32
N VAL A 290 -5.63 8.73 2.65
CA VAL A 290 -5.78 9.36 3.98
C VAL A 290 -6.02 10.87 3.77
N ASN A 291 -6.69 11.57 4.69
CA ASN A 291 -6.94 13.01 4.52
C ASN A 291 -5.66 13.82 4.74
N ILE A 292 -4.89 13.42 5.75
CA ILE A 292 -3.55 13.90 6.04
C ILE A 292 -2.58 12.72 6.18
N ASP A 293 -1.33 12.93 5.78
CA ASP A 293 -0.25 12.01 6.09
C ASP A 293 0.08 12.01 7.60
N ASP A 294 0.94 11.09 8.01
CA ASP A 294 1.28 10.89 9.43
C ASP A 294 2.26 11.95 9.96
N GLU A 295 2.49 13.02 9.20
CA GLU A 295 3.21 14.25 9.59
C GLU A 295 2.28 15.48 9.60
N GLY A 296 0.99 15.29 9.29
CA GLY A 296 -0.04 16.32 9.34
C GLY A 296 -0.19 17.15 8.06
N HIS A 297 0.36 16.69 6.94
CA HIS A 297 0.22 17.35 5.64
C HIS A 297 -0.94 16.73 4.84
N PRO A 298 -1.80 17.54 4.20
CA PRO A 298 -2.79 17.01 3.28
C PRO A 298 -2.15 16.12 2.21
N THR A 299 -2.78 14.99 1.95
CA THR A 299 -2.40 14.16 0.81
C THR A 299 -2.70 14.87 -0.50
N GLN A 300 -1.97 14.47 -1.54
CA GLN A 300 -1.99 15.16 -2.83
C GLN A 300 -1.98 14.15 -3.97
N LYS A 301 -2.34 14.64 -5.17
CA LYS A 301 -2.10 13.95 -6.43
C LYS A 301 -0.75 14.37 -6.97
N ASN A 302 0.23 13.49 -6.83
CA ASN A 302 1.62 13.72 -7.24
C ASN A 302 1.89 13.03 -8.58
N ILE A 303 2.10 13.82 -9.63
CA ILE A 303 2.60 13.29 -10.91
C ILE A 303 4.08 12.99 -10.74
N LEU A 304 4.42 11.70 -10.71
CA LEU A 304 5.80 11.23 -10.54
C LEU A 304 6.50 11.16 -11.89
N ILE A 305 5.86 10.53 -12.87
CA ILE A 305 6.35 10.42 -14.25
C ILE A 305 5.27 10.98 -15.18
N GLU A 306 5.65 11.83 -16.12
CA GLU A 306 4.75 12.38 -17.13
C GLU A 306 5.33 12.12 -18.51
N ASN A 307 4.62 11.34 -19.32
CA ASN A 307 5.03 10.96 -20.68
C ASN A 307 6.50 10.49 -20.75
N GLY A 308 6.87 9.60 -19.84
CA GLY A 308 8.23 9.06 -19.74
C GLY A 308 9.23 9.92 -18.98
N ILE A 309 8.91 11.17 -18.62
CA ILE A 309 9.83 12.10 -17.97
C ILE A 309 9.62 12.10 -16.45
N LEU A 310 10.69 11.98 -15.66
CA LEU A 310 10.63 12.09 -14.21
C LEU A 310 10.32 13.54 -13.78
N LYS A 311 9.20 13.75 -13.08
CA LYS A 311 8.70 15.08 -12.69
C LYS A 311 8.85 15.37 -11.20
N ASN A 312 8.70 14.35 -10.36
CA ASN A 312 8.71 14.54 -8.92
C ASN A 312 9.15 13.27 -8.17
N TYR A 313 9.41 13.44 -6.88
CA TYR A 313 9.63 12.38 -5.91
C TYR A 313 8.52 12.43 -4.84
N MET A 314 8.38 11.37 -4.06
CA MET A 314 7.53 11.36 -2.86
C MET A 314 8.37 11.83 -1.68
N ILE A 315 8.01 12.97 -1.09
CA ILE A 315 8.82 13.70 -0.11
C ILE A 315 8.07 13.80 1.23
N ASP A 316 8.68 13.25 2.27
CA ASP A 316 8.35 13.48 3.68
C ASP A 316 9.12 14.69 4.23
N ARG A 317 8.88 15.06 5.49
CA ARG A 317 9.54 16.21 6.12
C ARG A 317 11.06 16.05 6.21
N LEU A 318 11.56 14.87 6.56
CA LEU A 318 12.99 14.64 6.67
C LEU A 318 13.66 14.66 5.28
N GLY A 319 13.01 14.07 4.28
CA GLY A 319 13.39 14.16 2.88
C GLY A 319 13.40 15.60 2.38
N SER A 320 12.40 16.41 2.75
CA SER A 320 12.33 17.83 2.40
C SER A 320 13.56 18.59 2.91
N ARG A 321 13.98 18.35 4.16
CA ARG A 321 15.19 18.95 4.73
C ARG A 321 16.48 18.50 4.03
N ARG A 322 16.56 17.24 3.61
CA ARG A 322 17.74 16.68 2.93
C ARG A 322 17.87 17.13 1.49
N MET A 323 16.74 17.22 0.80
CA MET A 323 16.69 17.42 -0.66
C MET A 323 16.37 18.87 -1.05
N GLY A 324 15.93 19.71 -0.11
CA GLY A 324 15.49 21.08 -0.41
C GLY A 324 14.21 21.13 -1.25
N MET A 325 13.41 20.05 -1.23
CA MET A 325 12.18 19.92 -2.00
C MET A 325 10.94 20.04 -1.10
N PRO A 326 9.80 20.53 -1.61
CA PRO A 326 8.57 20.61 -0.82
C PRO A 326 8.04 19.21 -0.46
N MET A 327 7.38 19.10 0.69
CA MET A 327 6.67 17.89 1.11
C MET A 327 5.46 17.62 0.21
N THR A 328 5.19 16.34 -0.08
CA THR A 328 4.16 15.93 -1.06
C THR A 328 2.97 15.19 -0.43
N GLY A 329 2.87 15.18 0.91
CA GLY A 329 1.82 14.43 1.63
C GLY A 329 2.07 12.92 1.63
N ASN A 330 3.33 12.52 1.74
CA ASN A 330 3.79 11.13 1.66
C ASN A 330 4.51 10.66 2.94
N GLY A 331 4.53 11.44 4.03
CA GLY A 331 5.15 11.01 5.29
C GLY A 331 4.26 10.01 6.03
N ARG A 332 4.54 8.70 5.94
CA ARG A 332 3.67 7.66 6.52
C ARG A 332 4.39 6.67 7.43
N ARG A 333 3.66 6.12 8.41
CA ARG A 333 4.12 5.13 9.39
C ARG A 333 3.07 4.04 9.65
N GLU A 334 3.50 2.86 10.09
CA GLU A 334 2.61 1.76 10.48
C GLU A 334 1.86 2.04 11.78
N SER A 335 2.56 2.60 12.77
CA SER A 335 2.01 2.91 14.10
C SER A 335 2.89 3.92 14.83
N TYR A 336 2.48 4.32 16.04
CA TYR A 336 3.27 5.16 16.95
C TYR A 336 4.64 4.56 17.33
N LEU A 337 4.90 3.29 17.03
CA LEU A 337 6.20 2.65 17.26
C LEU A 337 7.23 2.97 16.18
N TYR A 338 6.80 3.53 15.03
CA TYR A 338 7.67 3.77 13.88
C TYR A 338 7.83 5.27 13.60
N GLU A 339 9.05 5.67 13.26
CA GLU A 339 9.31 6.95 12.64
C GLU A 339 8.69 6.97 11.23
N PRO A 340 8.02 8.05 10.79
CA PRO A 340 7.47 8.09 9.45
C PRO A 340 8.61 8.29 8.44
N THR A 341 8.36 7.80 7.24
CA THR A 341 9.26 7.99 6.10
C THR A 341 8.44 8.35 4.88
N SER A 342 9.05 8.79 3.78
CA SER A 342 8.32 8.98 2.52
C SER A 342 7.81 7.64 2.00
N ARG A 343 6.50 7.52 1.79
CA ARG A 343 5.79 6.30 1.39
C ARG A 343 4.70 6.59 0.35
N MET A 344 4.45 5.59 -0.48
CA MET A 344 3.33 5.57 -1.44
C MET A 344 1.94 5.64 -0.77
N THR A 345 0.95 6.07 -1.54
CA THR A 345 -0.49 6.05 -1.20
C THR A 345 -1.26 5.15 -2.17
N ASN A 346 -1.77 5.69 -3.27
CA ASN A 346 -2.39 4.94 -4.35
C ASN A 346 -1.58 5.21 -5.62
N THR A 347 -0.74 4.25 -5.98
CA THR A 347 0.29 4.47 -7.00
C THR A 347 -0.05 3.71 -8.27
N TYR A 348 -0.18 4.41 -9.40
CA TYR A 348 -0.67 3.82 -10.63
C TYR A 348 -0.09 4.42 -11.91
N ILE A 349 -0.09 3.62 -12.97
CA ILE A 349 0.07 4.09 -14.35
C ILE A 349 -1.29 4.60 -14.84
N ALA A 350 -1.35 5.83 -15.34
CA ALA A 350 -2.58 6.42 -15.87
C ALA A 350 -3.01 5.76 -17.19
N ASN A 351 -4.28 5.96 -17.59
CA ASN A 351 -4.76 5.54 -18.91
C ASN A 351 -3.89 6.14 -20.03
N GLY A 352 -3.53 5.30 -21.00
CA GLY A 352 -2.72 5.65 -22.14
C GLY A 352 -3.52 5.76 -23.45
N PRO A 353 -2.82 5.82 -24.59
CA PRO A 353 -3.44 6.07 -25.89
C PRO A 353 -3.99 4.80 -26.56
N ASP A 354 -3.50 3.62 -26.19
CA ASP A 354 -3.76 2.37 -26.91
C ASP A 354 -5.15 1.79 -26.58
N LYS A 355 -5.73 1.02 -27.50
CA LYS A 355 -6.97 0.28 -27.24
C LYS A 355 -6.62 -1.03 -26.54
N ASN A 356 -7.47 -1.45 -25.59
CA ASN A 356 -7.20 -2.67 -24.81
C ASN A 356 -7.16 -3.92 -25.70
N GLU A 357 -7.99 -3.95 -26.74
CA GLU A 357 -8.08 -5.06 -27.70
C GLU A 357 -6.80 -5.17 -28.57
N ASP A 358 -6.16 -4.04 -28.86
CA ASP A 358 -4.92 -3.98 -29.65
C ASP A 358 -3.72 -4.54 -28.87
N ILE A 359 -3.74 -4.46 -27.53
CA ILE A 359 -2.65 -4.96 -26.67
C ILE A 359 -2.53 -6.48 -26.80
N ILE A 360 -3.63 -7.21 -26.61
CA ILE A 360 -3.59 -8.68 -26.73
C ILE A 360 -3.44 -9.10 -28.19
N SER A 361 -4.19 -8.48 -29.12
CA SER A 361 -4.18 -8.89 -30.53
C SER A 361 -2.86 -8.68 -31.24
N SER A 362 -1.99 -7.79 -30.72
CA SER A 362 -0.66 -7.52 -31.27
C SER A 362 0.43 -8.50 -30.79
N ILE A 363 0.13 -9.44 -29.90
CA ILE A 363 1.10 -10.41 -29.39
C ILE A 363 1.11 -11.67 -30.27
N GLU A 364 2.21 -11.89 -30.98
CA GLU A 364 2.41 -13.11 -31.79
C GLU A 364 2.57 -14.35 -30.90
N TYR A 365 3.48 -14.27 -29.92
CA TYR A 365 3.67 -15.29 -28.90
C TYR A 365 4.09 -14.61 -27.60
N GLY A 366 3.42 -14.96 -26.49
CA GLY A 366 3.73 -14.36 -25.21
C GLY A 366 2.83 -14.85 -24.08
N LEU A 367 2.84 -14.10 -22.98
CA LEU A 367 2.05 -14.38 -21.79
C LEU A 367 1.03 -13.26 -21.56
N TYR A 368 -0.18 -13.62 -21.17
CA TYR A 368 -1.13 -12.72 -20.55
C TYR A 368 -1.19 -13.04 -19.06
N ALA A 369 -0.64 -12.15 -18.24
CA ALA A 369 -0.71 -12.21 -16.79
C ALA A 369 -2.05 -11.60 -16.33
N LYS A 370 -3.06 -12.47 -16.17
CA LYS A 370 -4.42 -12.08 -15.78
C LYS A 370 -4.49 -11.62 -14.33
N SER A 371 -3.71 -12.27 -13.46
CA SER A 371 -3.60 -11.92 -12.05
C SER A 371 -2.15 -11.95 -11.61
N MET A 372 -1.71 -10.85 -10.99
CA MET A 372 -0.39 -10.73 -10.38
C MET A 372 -0.47 -11.03 -8.89
N GLY A 373 0.56 -11.69 -8.37
CA GLY A 373 0.81 -11.87 -6.95
C GLY A 373 1.76 -10.82 -6.40
N GLY A 374 2.15 -10.98 -5.13
CA GLY A 374 3.17 -10.13 -4.51
C GLY A 374 4.53 -10.25 -5.22
N GLY A 375 5.40 -9.28 -4.94
CA GLY A 375 6.76 -9.22 -5.45
C GLY A 375 7.73 -8.62 -4.45
N SER A 376 8.97 -8.44 -4.88
CA SER A 376 9.98 -7.69 -4.14
C SER A 376 10.90 -6.94 -5.08
N VAL A 377 11.48 -5.83 -4.61
CA VAL A 377 12.52 -5.08 -5.32
C VAL A 377 13.73 -4.83 -4.42
N ASN A 378 14.90 -4.73 -5.05
CA ASN A 378 16.05 -4.04 -4.47
C ASN A 378 16.13 -2.60 -5.05
N PRO A 379 15.82 -1.54 -4.28
CA PRO A 379 15.82 -0.16 -4.79
C PRO A 379 17.18 0.34 -5.31
N LEU A 380 18.27 -0.26 -4.85
CA LEU A 380 19.63 0.11 -5.28
C LEU A 380 19.92 -0.35 -6.71
N THR A 381 19.53 -1.58 -7.04
CA THR A 381 19.78 -2.18 -8.37
C THR A 381 18.57 -2.05 -9.31
N GLY A 382 17.39 -1.80 -8.74
CA GLY A 382 16.11 -1.87 -9.44
C GLY A 382 15.66 -3.29 -9.78
N ALA A 383 16.37 -4.33 -9.36
CA ALA A 383 16.01 -5.72 -9.67
C ALA A 383 14.74 -6.12 -8.92
N PHE A 384 13.75 -6.65 -9.64
CA PHE A 384 12.48 -7.09 -9.07
C PHE A 384 12.08 -8.49 -9.52
N ASN A 385 11.18 -9.11 -8.77
CA ASN A 385 10.45 -10.32 -9.16
C ASN A 385 8.97 -10.26 -8.75
N PHE A 386 8.10 -10.85 -9.57
CA PHE A 386 6.67 -11.00 -9.26
C PHE A 386 6.19 -12.40 -9.57
N ALA A 387 5.24 -12.91 -8.78
CA ALA A 387 4.49 -14.10 -9.15
C ALA A 387 3.33 -13.75 -10.09
N VAL A 388 3.05 -14.61 -11.06
CA VAL A 388 1.79 -14.58 -11.81
C VAL A 388 0.87 -15.63 -11.17
N ASN A 389 -0.21 -15.16 -10.54
CA ASN A 389 -1.19 -16.02 -9.87
C ASN A 389 -2.14 -16.71 -10.85
N GLU A 390 -2.36 -16.11 -12.03
CA GLU A 390 -3.18 -16.66 -13.11
C GLU A 390 -2.64 -16.12 -14.44
N GLY A 391 -2.18 -17.02 -15.31
CA GLY A 391 -1.56 -16.68 -16.58
C GLY A 391 -2.13 -17.48 -17.75
N TYR A 392 -1.99 -16.95 -18.96
CA TYR A 392 -2.41 -17.61 -20.18
C TYR A 392 -1.41 -17.40 -21.30
N ILE A 393 -1.20 -18.41 -22.14
CA ILE A 393 -0.43 -18.24 -23.37
C ILE A 393 -1.23 -17.40 -24.36
N VAL A 394 -0.55 -16.47 -25.03
CA VAL A 394 -1.11 -15.73 -26.16
C VAL A 394 -0.43 -16.21 -27.43
N ARG A 395 -1.23 -16.62 -28.43
CA ARG A 395 -0.76 -17.03 -29.76
C ARG A 395 -1.55 -16.30 -30.84
N ASN A 396 -0.84 -15.61 -31.74
CA ASN A 396 -1.42 -14.86 -32.86
C ASN A 396 -2.58 -13.96 -32.42
N GLY A 397 -2.37 -13.21 -31.35
CA GLY A 397 -3.33 -12.26 -30.82
C GLY A 397 -4.50 -12.86 -30.03
N LYS A 398 -4.44 -14.14 -29.65
CA LYS A 398 -5.51 -14.84 -28.95
C LYS A 398 -5.03 -15.47 -27.65
N ILE A 399 -5.79 -15.26 -26.58
CA ILE A 399 -5.64 -15.97 -25.31
C ILE A 399 -5.98 -17.45 -25.54
N CYS A 400 -5.07 -18.33 -25.17
CA CYS A 400 -5.15 -19.77 -25.39
C CYS A 400 -5.25 -20.51 -24.04
N GLU A 401 -4.33 -21.43 -23.76
CA GLU A 401 -4.29 -22.26 -22.57
C GLU A 401 -3.86 -21.48 -21.32
N ALA A 402 -4.42 -21.87 -20.17
CA ALA A 402 -3.98 -21.39 -18.87
C ALA A 402 -2.62 -22.00 -18.52
N VAL A 403 -1.76 -21.21 -17.89
CA VAL A 403 -0.45 -21.64 -17.40
C VAL A 403 -0.22 -21.18 -15.96
N ARG A 404 0.53 -21.98 -15.21
CA ARG A 404 0.89 -21.72 -13.80
C ARG A 404 2.39 -21.68 -13.58
N GLY A 405 2.79 -21.20 -12.41
CA GLY A 405 4.20 -21.21 -11.99
C GLY A 405 5.10 -20.20 -12.68
N ALA A 406 4.53 -19.17 -13.32
CA ALA A 406 5.29 -18.10 -13.94
C ALA A 406 5.73 -17.05 -12.91
N SER A 407 6.95 -16.55 -13.09
CA SER A 407 7.46 -15.37 -12.40
C SER A 407 8.00 -14.35 -13.40
N LEU A 408 7.72 -13.07 -13.18
CA LEU A 408 8.21 -11.98 -14.01
C LEU A 408 9.44 -11.37 -13.35
N VAL A 409 10.57 -11.33 -14.07
CA VAL A 409 11.86 -10.85 -13.54
C VAL A 409 12.44 -9.79 -14.47
N GLY A 410 12.91 -8.69 -13.87
CA GLY A 410 13.48 -7.58 -14.62
C GLY A 410 14.18 -6.55 -13.75
N THR A 411 14.51 -5.41 -14.35
CA THR A 411 15.04 -4.24 -13.64
C THR A 411 14.15 -3.03 -13.89
N GLY A 412 14.00 -2.18 -12.87
CA GLY A 412 13.06 -1.06 -12.90
C GLY A 412 13.35 -0.02 -13.99
N SER A 413 14.62 0.28 -14.23
CA SER A 413 15.03 1.22 -15.27
C SER A 413 14.71 0.73 -16.69
N GLN A 414 14.84 -0.58 -16.94
CA GLN A 414 14.56 -1.17 -18.25
C GLN A 414 13.07 -1.41 -18.45
N ILE A 415 12.36 -1.93 -17.43
CA ILE A 415 10.97 -2.36 -17.59
C ILE A 415 10.06 -1.20 -17.98
N LEU A 416 10.29 0.00 -17.43
CA LEU A 416 9.50 1.18 -17.74
C LEU A 416 9.69 1.66 -19.19
N GLN A 417 10.84 1.39 -19.80
CA GLN A 417 11.08 1.64 -21.22
C GLN A 417 10.37 0.60 -22.10
N ASP A 418 10.31 -0.64 -21.61
CA ASP A 418 9.74 -1.78 -22.33
C ASP A 418 8.21 -1.82 -22.28
N ILE A 419 7.55 -1.01 -21.43
CA ILE A 419 6.09 -0.76 -21.47
C ILE A 419 5.77 0.06 -22.73
N ASP A 420 5.43 -0.62 -23.81
CA ASP A 420 5.28 -0.01 -25.14
C ASP A 420 3.83 0.14 -25.60
N MET A 421 2.88 -0.43 -24.86
CA MET A 421 1.45 -0.14 -24.98
C MET A 421 0.80 0.05 -23.61
N VAL A 422 -0.08 1.05 -23.52
CA VAL A 422 -0.81 1.42 -22.30
C VAL A 422 -2.29 1.64 -22.66
N GLY A 423 -3.16 0.80 -22.10
CA GLY A 423 -4.59 0.75 -22.38
C GLY A 423 -5.40 1.84 -21.67
N LYS A 424 -6.72 1.65 -21.65
CA LYS A 424 -7.72 2.65 -21.20
C LYS A 424 -8.65 2.18 -20.08
N ASN A 425 -8.41 0.98 -19.54
CA ASN A 425 -9.20 0.37 -18.47
C ASN A 425 -8.49 0.44 -17.11
N LEU A 426 -7.96 1.60 -16.71
CA LEU A 426 -7.35 1.77 -15.39
C LEU A 426 -8.25 1.22 -14.29
N ASP A 427 -7.66 0.34 -13.48
CA ASP A 427 -8.22 -0.10 -12.21
C ASP A 427 -7.11 -0.14 -11.15
N THR A 428 -7.50 -0.25 -9.89
CA THR A 428 -6.62 -0.25 -8.71
C THR A 428 -6.93 -1.45 -7.82
N ALA A 429 -5.92 -1.99 -7.15
CA ALA A 429 -6.08 -3.11 -6.23
C ALA A 429 -5.26 -2.95 -4.95
N GLN A 430 -5.74 -3.60 -3.89
CA GLN A 430 -5.32 -3.36 -2.53
C GLN A 430 -4.08 -4.16 -2.14
N GLY A 431 -3.03 -3.44 -1.74
CA GLY A 431 -1.78 -3.98 -1.23
C GLY A 431 -1.45 -3.52 0.19
N MET A 432 -0.39 -4.11 0.71
CA MET A 432 0.32 -3.63 1.89
C MET A 432 1.77 -3.43 1.48
N CYS A 433 2.31 -2.26 1.73
CA CYS A 433 3.66 -1.89 1.36
C CYS A 433 4.52 -1.92 2.62
N GLY A 434 5.62 -2.66 2.63
CA GLY A 434 6.56 -2.73 3.75
C GLY A 434 7.81 -1.90 3.50
N SER A 435 8.24 -1.08 4.46
CA SER A 435 9.50 -0.33 4.39
C SER A 435 10.02 0.01 5.81
N ALA A 436 10.96 0.95 5.92
CA ALA A 436 11.57 1.35 7.18
C ALA A 436 10.57 1.88 8.22
N SER A 437 9.44 2.44 7.78
CA SER A 437 8.34 2.88 8.66
C SER A 437 7.26 1.82 8.92
N GLY A 438 7.56 0.55 8.66
CA GLY A 438 6.64 -0.57 8.80
C GLY A 438 5.76 -0.80 7.56
N SER A 439 4.67 -1.53 7.76
CA SER A 439 3.67 -1.92 6.77
C SER A 439 2.51 -0.92 6.74
N VAL A 440 2.30 -0.28 5.58
CA VAL A 440 1.22 0.70 5.38
C VAL A 440 0.29 0.25 4.26
N PRO A 441 -1.02 0.54 4.34
CA PRO A 441 -1.96 0.22 3.27
C PRO A 441 -1.69 1.11 2.05
N THR A 442 -1.64 0.50 0.88
CA THR A 442 -1.43 1.18 -0.42
C THR A 442 -2.29 0.53 -1.49
N ASP A 443 -2.81 1.31 -2.43
CA ASP A 443 -3.29 0.74 -3.69
C ASP A 443 -2.17 0.74 -4.73
N VAL A 444 -2.13 -0.30 -5.56
CA VAL A 444 -1.39 -0.32 -6.81
C VAL A 444 -2.38 -0.26 -7.97
N GLY A 445 -2.00 0.27 -9.12
CA GLY A 445 -2.93 0.35 -10.26
C GLY A 445 -2.25 0.51 -11.61
N GLN A 446 -2.98 0.14 -12.64
CA GLN A 446 -2.65 0.41 -14.04
C GLN A 446 -3.86 0.04 -14.92
N PRO A 447 -3.93 0.52 -16.17
CA PRO A 447 -4.70 -0.16 -17.21
C PRO A 447 -4.00 -1.45 -17.66
N LEU A 448 -4.63 -2.21 -18.56
CA LEU A 448 -3.92 -3.26 -19.30
C LEU A 448 -2.70 -2.64 -19.99
N ILE A 449 -1.53 -3.24 -19.80
CA ILE A 449 -0.29 -2.80 -20.45
C ILE A 449 0.34 -3.95 -21.23
N ARG A 450 1.18 -3.61 -22.21
CA ARG A 450 2.10 -4.54 -22.84
C ARG A 450 3.53 -4.19 -22.46
N VAL A 451 4.24 -5.19 -21.96
CA VAL A 451 5.70 -5.16 -21.84
C VAL A 451 6.27 -5.93 -23.03
N SER A 452 6.97 -5.22 -23.91
CA SER A 452 7.54 -5.79 -25.14
C SER A 452 8.48 -6.97 -24.88
N LYS A 453 9.25 -6.90 -23.78
CA LYS A 453 10.30 -7.86 -23.47
C LYS A 453 10.51 -7.97 -21.95
N ILE A 454 10.20 -9.12 -21.36
CA ILE A 454 10.50 -9.42 -19.96
C ILE A 454 10.86 -10.90 -19.81
N THR A 455 11.69 -11.21 -18.81
CA THR A 455 12.05 -12.59 -18.49
C THR A 455 10.92 -13.23 -17.70
N VAL A 456 10.36 -14.31 -18.24
CA VAL A 456 9.41 -15.18 -17.56
C VAL A 456 10.16 -16.40 -17.04
N GLY A 457 10.26 -16.53 -15.73
CA GLY A 457 10.73 -17.74 -15.06
C GLY A 457 9.60 -18.75 -15.00
N GLY A 458 9.57 -19.67 -15.97
CA GLY A 458 8.76 -20.89 -15.94
C GLY A 458 9.39 -21.95 -15.02
N ARG A 459 8.56 -22.84 -14.46
CA ARG A 459 9.01 -23.97 -13.63
C ARG A 459 8.83 -25.29 -14.34
#